data_AF-A0AA95IAP7-F1
#
_entry.id   AF-A0AA95IAP7-F1
#
_cell.length_a   1.000
_cell.length_b   1.000
_cell.length_c   1.000
_cell.angle_alpha   90.00
_cell.angle_beta   90.00
_cell.angle_gamma   90.00
#
_symmetry.space_group_name_H-M   'P 1'
#
loop_
_entity.id
_entity.type
_entity.pdbx_description
1 polymer ?
#
loop_
_entity_poly.entity_id
_entity_poly.type
_entity_poly.pdbx_seq_one_letter_code
_entity_poly.pdbx_strand_id
1 'polypeptide(L)' 'MKINYDGQLITTSISVTFRGRTLRIEDVIIDTGSSHTIISPDILEEIGVTYETGDSIYEALKI' A
#
# COMPACT_ATOMS: atom_id res chain seq x y z
N MET A 1 -9.32 13.49 4.52
CA MET A 1 -8.04 12.79 4.79
C MET A 1 -7.39 13.46 5.98
N LYS A 2 -7.00 12.68 7.00
CA LYS A 2 -6.26 13.19 8.16
C LYS A 2 -4.82 12.75 8.02
N ILE A 3 -3.90 13.71 8.01
CA ILE A 3 -2.46 13.48 7.97
C ILE A 3 -1.92 13.62 9.40
N ASN A 4 -1.10 12.67 9.82
CA ASN A 4 -0.40 12.68 11.10
C ASN A 4 1.09 12.94 10.84
N TYR A 5 1.75 13.64 11.77
CA TYR A 5 3.18 13.88 11.76
C TYR A 5 3.71 13.73 13.18
N ASP A 6 4.70 12.85 13.37
CA ASP A 6 5.28 12.53 14.68
C ASP A 6 6.62 13.26 14.95
N GLY A 7 7.00 14.19 14.06
CA GLY A 7 8.32 14.84 14.09
C GLY A 7 9.36 14.16 13.18
N GLN A 8 9.07 12.99 12.62
CA GLN A 8 9.95 12.24 11.73
C GLN A 8 9.22 11.84 10.44
N LEU A 9 8.11 11.12 10.56
CA LEU A 9 7.35 10.57 9.44
C LEU A 9 5.98 11.23 9.31
N ILE A 10 5.54 11.36 8.06
CA ILE A 10 4.19 11.77 7.72
C ILE A 10 3.40 10.50 7.41
N THR A 11 2.30 10.28 8.11
CA THR A 11 1.43 9.12 7.88
C THR A 11 -0.03 9.51 7.68
N THR A 12 -0.80 8.61 7.09
CA THR A 12 -2.25 8.74 6.90
C THR A 12 -2.90 7.36 7.01
N SER A 13 -4.23 7.35 7.12
CA SER A 13 -5.01 6.15 6.82
C SER A 13 -5.53 6.19 5.39
N ILE A 14 -5.64 5.02 4.76
CA ILE A 14 -6.26 4.84 3.45
C ILE A 14 -7.29 3.70 3.50
N SER A 15 -8.23 3.71 2.56
CA SER A 15 -9.11 2.57 2.31
C SER A 15 -8.84 2.03 0.92
N VAL A 16 -8.60 0.73 0.83
CA VAL A 16 -8.37 0.00 -0.42
C VAL A 16 -9.56 -0.92 -0.65
N THR A 17 -10.18 -0.83 -1.83
CA THR A 17 -11.31 -1.69 -2.19
C THR A 17 -10.93 -2.57 -3.37
N PHE A 18 -11.05 -3.89 -3.20
CA PHE A 18 -10.85 -4.88 -4.26
C PHE A 18 -12.08 -5.79 -4.34
N ARG A 19 -12.66 -5.94 -5.54
CA ARG A 19 -13.84 -6.78 -5.81
C ARG A 19 -14.97 -6.60 -4.76
N GLY A 20 -15.22 -5.36 -4.34
CA GLY A 20 -16.27 -5.00 -3.38
C GLY A 20 -15.90 -5.22 -1.89
N ARG A 21 -14.74 -5.80 -1.58
CA ARG A 21 -14.20 -5.91 -0.22
C ARG A 21 -13.30 -4.72 0.06
N THR A 22 -13.44 -4.12 1.24
CA THR A 22 -12.69 -2.92 1.62
C THR A 22 -11.83 -3.18 2.85
N LEU A 23 -10.56 -2.79 2.79
CA LEU A 23 -9.62 -2.81 3.89
C LEU A 23 -9.23 -1.38 4.26
N ARG A 24 -9.20 -1.07 5.55
CA ARG A 24 -8.64 0.19 6.04
C ARG A 24 -7.23 -0.07 6.55
N ILE A 25 -6.25 0.61 5.97
CA ILE A 25 -4.84 0.51 6.32
C ILE A 25 -4.46 1.79 7.07
N GLU A 26 -3.97 1.62 8.29
CA GLU A 26 -3.48 2.71 9.14
C GLU A 26 -1.98 2.96 8.90
N ASP A 27 -1.50 4.10 9.38
CA ASP A 27 -0.07 4.44 9.44
C ASP A 27 0.69 4.29 8.10
N VAL A 28 0.00 4.54 6.99
CA VAL A 28 0.61 4.55 5.65
C VAL A 28 1.50 5.77 5.51
N ILE A 29 2.78 5.54 5.21
CA ILE A 29 3.78 6.58 5.01
C ILE A 29 3.45 7.37 3.74
N ILE A 30 3.49 8.70 3.84
CA ILE A 30 3.42 9.60 2.70
C ILE A 30 4.85 9.85 2.21
N ASP A 31 5.23 9.19 1.12
CA ASP A 31 6.53 9.34 0.49
C ASP A 31 6.43 10.16 -0.80
N THR A 32 6.84 11.44 -0.74
CA THR A 32 6.88 12.32 -1.92
C THR A 32 8.07 12.05 -2.85
N GLY A 33 9.04 11.22 -2.43
CA GLY A 33 10.19 10.81 -3.22
C GLY A 33 9.94 9.57 -4.08
N SER A 34 8.83 8.86 -3.86
CA SER A 34 8.45 7.68 -4.65
C SER A 34 7.59 8.04 -5.87
N SER A 35 7.83 7.33 -6.98
CA SER A 35 6.98 7.40 -8.18
C SER A 35 5.76 6.48 -8.11
N HIS A 36 5.74 5.54 -7.15
CA HIS A 36 4.72 4.51 -7.01
C HIS A 36 4.28 4.33 -5.56
N THR A 37 3.04 3.90 -5.36
CA THR A 37 2.57 3.43 -4.06
C THR A 37 2.87 1.93 -3.94
N ILE A 38 3.56 1.54 -2.86
CA ILE A 38 3.84 0.14 -2.55
C ILE A 38 2.99 -0.23 -1.34
N ILE A 39 2.22 -1.31 -1.46
CA ILE A 39 1.46 -1.90 -0.37
C ILE A 39 1.93 -3.35 -0.24
N SER A 40 2.18 -3.80 0.99
CA SER A 40 2.53 -5.21 1.21
C SER A 40 1.42 -6.12 0.67
N PRO A 41 1.74 -7.15 -0.11
CA PRO A 41 0.74 -8.10 -0.61
C PRO A 41 0.08 -8.86 0.55
N ASP A 42 0.80 -9.14 1.62
CA ASP A 42 0.30 -9.87 2.80
C ASP A 42 -0.95 -9.22 3.40
N ILE A 43 -1.00 -7.88 3.49
CA ILE A 43 -2.19 -7.18 4.02
C ILE A 43 -3.34 -7.17 3.01
N LEU A 44 -3.05 -7.24 1.70
CA LEU A 44 -4.08 -7.24 0.66
C LEU A 44 -4.73 -8.62 0.48
N GLU A 45 -4.11 -9.70 0.93
CA GLU A 45 -4.72 -11.03 0.96
C GLU A 45 -6.04 -11.04 1.78
N GLU A 46 -6.17 -10.17 2.78
CA GLU A 46 -7.40 -10.01 3.59
C GLU A 46 -8.63 -9.63 2.74
N ILE A 47 -8.43 -8.88 1.65
CA ILE A 47 -9.48 -8.52 0.68
C ILE A 47 -9.46 -9.39 -0.57
N GLY A 48 -8.64 -10.44 -0.58
CA GLY A 48 -8.57 -11.43 -1.65
C GLY A 48 -7.70 -11.02 -2.84
N VAL A 49 -6.76 -10.09 -2.65
CA VAL A 49 -5.70 -9.85 -3.63
C VAL A 49 -4.60 -10.87 -3.36
N THR A 50 -4.34 -11.72 -4.35
CA THR A 50 -3.30 -12.76 -4.31
C THR A 50 -2.52 -12.71 -5.60
N TYR A 51 -1.30 -13.25 -5.59
CA TYR A 51 -0.55 -13.44 -6.83
C TYR A 51 -1.30 -14.39 -7.78
N GLU A 52 -1.43 -14.02 -9.04
CA GLU A 52 -2.04 -14.82 -10.10
C GLU A 52 -1.00 -15.15 -11.18
N THR A 53 -1.17 -16.30 -11.84
CA THR A 53 -0.33 -16.67 -12.98
C THR A 53 -0.48 -15.63 -14.08
N GLY A 54 0.64 -15.00 -14.48
CA GLY A 54 0.65 -13.95 -15.50
C GLY A 54 0.77 -12.54 -14.93
N ASP A 55 0.77 -12.38 -13.60
CA ASP A 55 1.14 -11.10 -12.98
C ASP A 55 2.55 -10.69 -13.40
N SER A 56 2.70 -9.41 -13.69
CA SER A 56 4.00 -8.84 -14.05
C SER A 56 4.89 -8.77 -12.82
N ILE A 57 6.07 -9.38 -12.90
CA ILE A 57 7.08 -9.27 -11.85
C ILE A 57 7.79 -7.92 -12.02
N TYR A 58 7.62 -7.06 -11.02
CA TYR A 58 8.32 -5.78 -10.92
C TYR A 58 9.50 -5.89 -9.95
N GLU A 59 10.71 -5.64 -10.46
CA GLU A 59 11.91 -5.53 -9.64
C GLU A 59 12.02 -4.09 -9.11
N ALA A 60 11.71 -3.90 -7.83
CA ALA A 60 11.70 -2.58 -7.19
C ALA A 60 13.11 -2.08 -6.82
N LEU A 61 14.11 -2.97 -6.78
CA LEU A 61 15.49 -2.66 -6.38
C LEU A 61 16.43 -3.15 -7.49
N LYS A 62 16.90 -2.23 -8.33
CA LYS A 62 18.12 -2.47 -9.12
C LYS A 62 19.31 -2.29 -8.18
N ILE A 63 19.92 -3.40 -7.78
CA ILE A 63 21.20 -3.41 -7.06
C ILE A 63 22.33 -3.39 -8.09
#